data_AF-A0A1G6CW13-F1
#
_entry.id   AF-A0A1G6CW13-F1
#
_cell.length_a   1.000
_cell.length_b   1.000
_cell.length_c   1.000
_cell.angle_alpha   90.00
_cell.angle_beta   90.00
_cell.angle_gamma   90.00
#
_symmetry.space_group_name_H-M   'P 1'
#
loop_
_entity.id
_entity.type
_entity.pdbx_description
1 polymer ?
#
loop_
_entity_poly.entity_id
_entity_poly.type
_entity_poly.pdbx_seq_one_letter_code
_entity_poly.pdbx_strand_id
1 'polypeptide(L)' 'MLQLLNLIYIQISTDAPKPGDSGKLDLNNGFDLYVIVIGPIIMLGLYLLYKRQKRKDKEK' A
#
# COMPACT_ATOMS: atom_id res chain seq x y z
N MET A 1 -8.14 35.37 20.90
CA MET A 1 -7.37 34.19 21.35
C MET A 1 -8.16 32.89 21.31
N LEU A 2 -9.35 32.80 21.93
CA LEU A 2 -10.14 31.55 21.96
C LEU A 2 -10.47 30.97 20.57
N GLN A 3 -10.78 31.83 19.61
CA GLN A 3 -11.13 31.41 18.24
C GLN A 3 -9.93 30.81 17.47
N LEU A 4 -8.71 31.22 17.80
CA LEU A 4 -7.49 30.74 17.15
C LEU A 4 -7.11 29.34 17.65
N LEU A 5 -7.35 29.07 18.94
CA LEU A 5 -7.19 27.75 19.56
C LEU A 5 -8.18 26.73 18.98
N ASN A 6 -9.44 27.13 18.75
CA ASN A 6 -10.45 26.26 18.13
C ASN A 6 -10.07 25.86 16.69
N LEU A 7 -9.45 26.78 15.94
CA LEU A 7 -9.02 26.51 14.57
C LEU A 7 -7.88 25.49 14.52
N ILE A 8 -6.96 25.55 15.49
CA ILE A 8 -5.84 24.61 15.62
C ILE A 8 -6.33 23.22 16.05
N TYR A 9 -7.32 23.15 16.94
CA TYR A 9 -7.86 21.88 17.42
C TYR A 9 -8.57 21.07 16.31
N ILE A 10 -9.23 21.75 15.38
CA ILE A 10 -9.86 21.13 14.20
C ILE A 10 -8.83 20.52 13.22
N GLN A 11 -7.58 20.99 13.23
CA GLN A 11 -6.53 20.50 12.33
C GLN A 11 -5.78 19.27 12.86
N ILE A 12 -6.03 18.85 14.11
CA ILE A 12 -5.40 17.65 14.66
C ILE A 12 -6.21 16.46 14.17
N SER A 13 -5.65 15.70 13.21
CA SER A 13 -6.22 14.42 12.80
C SER A 13 -6.36 13.49 14.01
N THR A 14 -7.59 13.29 14.47
CA THR A 14 -7.95 12.39 15.58
C THR A 14 -7.72 10.93 15.25
N ASP A 15 -7.73 10.58 13.96
CA ASP A 15 -7.61 9.21 13.45
C ASP A 15 -6.20 8.87 12.95
N ALA A 16 -5.22 9.76 13.16
CA ALA A 16 -3.84 9.48 12.76
C ALA A 16 -3.22 8.43 13.71
N PRO A 17 -2.58 7.37 13.19
CA PRO A 17 -1.88 6.40 14.02
C PRO A 17 -0.82 7.09 14.87
N LYS A 18 -0.75 6.73 16.15
CA LYS A 18 0.31 7.27 17.04
C LYS A 18 1.68 6.78 16.55
N PRO A 19 2.76 7.53 16.80
CA PRO A 19 4.12 7.03 16.54
C PRO A 19 4.34 5.70 17.28
N GLY A 20 4.69 4.64 16.54
CA GLY A 20 4.80 3.27 17.06
C GLY A 20 3.54 2.41 16.94
N ASP A 21 2.41 3.01 16.56
CA ASP A 21 1.17 2.31 16.24
C ASP A 21 1.25 1.79 14.81
N SER A 22 1.88 0.61 14.66
CA SER A 22 1.76 -0.17 13.44
C SER A 22 0.38 -0.82 13.47
N GLY A 23 -0.59 -0.14 12.85
CA GLY A 23 -1.94 -0.68 12.70
C GLY A 23 -1.88 -2.15 12.27
N LYS A 24 -2.81 -2.96 12.78
CA LYS A 24 -2.86 -4.38 12.43
C LYS A 24 -3.08 -4.51 10.93
N LEU A 25 -2.37 -5.44 10.31
CA LEU A 25 -2.61 -5.86 8.93
C LEU A 25 -4.07 -6.27 8.79
N ASP A 26 -4.87 -5.54 8.01
CA ASP A 26 -6.29 -5.85 7.83
C ASP A 26 -6.56 -6.32 6.41
N LEU A 27 -6.70 -7.64 6.24
CA LEU A 27 -7.00 -8.23 4.94
C LEU A 27 -8.44 -7.95 4.46
N ASN A 28 -9.30 -7.35 5.30
CA ASN A 28 -10.60 -6.83 4.88
C ASN A 28 -10.49 -5.42 4.30
N ASN A 29 -9.41 -4.69 4.60
CA ASN A 29 -9.11 -3.44 3.94
C ASN A 29 -8.60 -3.75 2.52
N GLY A 30 -9.25 -3.16 1.53
CA GLY A 30 -8.89 -3.36 0.12
C GLY A 30 -7.44 -2.98 -0.18
N PHE A 31 -6.93 -1.89 0.41
CA PHE A 31 -5.56 -1.44 0.15
C PHE A 31 -4.51 -2.45 0.65
N ASP A 32 -4.65 -2.89 1.90
CA ASP A 32 -3.74 -3.85 2.53
C ASP A 32 -3.73 -5.17 1.74
N LEU A 33 -4.90 -5.69 1.38
CA LEU A 33 -5.02 -6.89 0.56
C LEU A 33 -4.30 -6.74 -0.79
N TYR A 34 -4.48 -5.59 -1.46
CA TYR A 34 -3.83 -5.33 -2.73
C TYR A 34 -2.31 -5.30 -2.62
N VAL A 35 -1.75 -4.53 -1.68
CA VAL A 35 -0.29 -4.33 -1.59
C VAL A 35 0.43 -5.58 -1.11
N ILE A 36 -0.16 -6.30 -0.15
CA ILE A 36 0.52 -7.41 0.53
C ILE A 36 0.32 -8.74 -0.19
N VAL A 37 -0.83 -8.96 -0.83
CA VAL A 37 -1.16 -10.25 -1.46
C VAL A 37 -1.17 -10.13 -2.98
N ILE A 38 -1.98 -9.23 -3.53
CA ILE A 38 -2.24 -9.18 -4.98
C ILE A 38 -1.02 -8.66 -5.74
N GLY A 39 -0.37 -7.61 -5.24
CA GLY A 39 0.82 -6.99 -5.85
C GLY A 39 1.95 -7.99 -6.09
N PRO A 40 2.41 -8.75 -5.06
CA PRO A 40 3.43 -9.78 -5.21
C PRO A 40 3.05 -10.88 -6.21
N ILE A 41 1.78 -11.30 -6.22
CA ILE A 41 1.30 -12.32 -7.17
C ILE A 41 1.41 -11.80 -8.61
N ILE A 42 0.98 -10.55 -8.87
CA ILE A 42 1.09 -9.93 -10.19
C ILE A 42 2.57 -9.79 -10.58
N MET A 43 3.44 -9.36 -9.66
CA MET A 43 4.87 -9.23 -9.91
C MET A 43 5.50 -10.56 -10.33
N LEU A 44 5.18 -11.65 -9.64
CA LEU A 44 5.64 -12.99 -10.00
C LEU A 44 5.11 -13.43 -11.37
N GLY A 45 3.83 -13.18 -11.66
CA GLY A 45 3.23 -13.46 -12.95
C GLY A 45 3.94 -12.74 -14.10
N LEU A 46 4.17 -11.44 -13.94
CA LEU A 46 4.89 -10.61 -14.92
C LEU A 46 6.34 -11.08 -15.09
N TYR A 47 7.02 -11.44 -14.02
CA TYR A 47 8.38 -11.98 -14.09
C TYR A 47 8.44 -13.29 -14.91
N LEU A 48 7.47 -14.19 -14.69
CA LEU A 48 7.38 -15.43 -15.46
C LEU A 48 7.09 -15.17 -16.93
N LEU A 49 6.19 -14.24 -17.25
CA LEU A 49 5.89 -13.83 -18.62
C LEU A 49 7.13 -13.24 -19.31
N TYR A 50 7.83 -12.31 -18.65
CA TYR A 50 9.08 -11.75 -19.14
C TYR A 50 10.13 -12.84 -19.43
N LYS A 51 10.30 -13.78 -18.49
CA LYS A 51 11.24 -14.90 -18.64
C LYS A 51 10.89 -15.79 -19.82
N ARG A 52 9.59 -16.03 -20.07
CA ARG A 52 9.12 -16.81 -21.23
C ARG A 52 9.37 -16.08 -22.54
N GLN A 53 9.09 -14.79 -22.60
CA GLN A 53 9.31 -13.99 -23.81
C GLN A 53 10.79 -13.93 -24.20
N LYS A 54 11.68 -13.67 -23.22
CA LYS A 54 13.13 -13.65 -23.44
C LYS A 54 13.72 -14.96 -23.95
N ARG A 55 13.08 -16.10 -23.67
CA ARG A 55 13.49 -17.40 -24.24
C ARG A 55 13.12 -17.52 -25.71
N LYS A 56 11.90 -17.10 -26.07
CA LYS A 56 11.43 -17.09 -27.47
C LYS A 56 12.28 -16.19 -28.37
N ASP A 57 12.71 -15.04 -27.85
CA ASP A 57 13.55 -14.11 -28.61
C ASP A 57 14.99 -14.62 -28.84
N LYS A 58 15.45 -15.62 -28.07
CA LYS A 58 16.77 -16.25 -28.25
C LYS A 58 16.75 -17.47 -29.18
N GLU A 59 15.57 -18.01 -29.45
CA GLU A 59 15.37 -19.17 -30.33
C GLU A 59 15.06 -18.75 -31.79
N LYS A 60 14.89 -17.44 -32.03
CA LYS A 60 14.82 -16.81 -33.36
C LYS A 60 16.17 -16.23 -33.76
#